data_AF-A0A2E9Z4T2-F1
#
_entry.id   AF-A0A2E9Z4T2-F1
#
_cell.length_a   1.000
_cell.length_b   1.000
_cell.length_c   1.000
_cell.angle_alpha   90.00
_cell.angle_beta   90.00
_cell.angle_gamma   90.00
#
_symmetry.space_group_name_H-M   'P 1'
#
loop_
_entity.id
_entity.type
_entity.pdbx_description
1 polymer ?
#
loop_
_entity_poly.entity_id
_entity_poly.type
_entity_poly.pdbx_seq_one_letter_code
_entity_poly.pdbx_strand_id
1 'polypeptide(L)'
;MDKELLHEVFRREMKDRKIPLSLGKTCPVKCSFCYEKDHSYRTTFDVPLTTQEDWEFILKEIQSHPTGAESWVVGGNEYMEWTDLFLHPRAMDWLKEFLETTDKNIILFTVGYTPADEINQLADKYPGRINFELSVITLGAYRKRLMPHAPTVDQVMRILDGPAVTSANFYSLGPDTMSVDAKKISQINKKCLLWMGCLTPLKYIDSETTALMRQGKKFLARESRKIYEADLPNTTMIQTESDITAFLNRNKIIKTFDSCELEKKDTVVMAGNVYKVMNLLRRNRARYLYVPNHMLGGDSNCSTLLTFGDVGRRLTNQRRVYLPKVILEGASGEEKDISGASFEEFQSQFPRCTFKVLHKVNSDLSNKKLYEKGYLKNYVEDYLGNPLHKKFEAITLPN
;
A
#
# COMPACT_ATOMS: atom_id res chain seq x y z
N MET A 1 2.28 29.92 0.90
CA MET A 1 2.74 29.43 -0.41
C MET A 1 2.17 30.34 -1.48
N ASP A 2 2.96 30.75 -2.47
CA ASP A 2 2.43 31.52 -3.60
C ASP A 2 1.54 30.63 -4.50
N LYS A 3 0.67 31.25 -5.30
CA LYS A 3 -0.31 30.56 -6.15
C LYS A 3 0.33 29.76 -7.28
N GLU A 4 1.48 30.19 -7.79
CA GLU A 4 2.15 29.52 -8.90
C GLU A 4 2.71 28.17 -8.44
N LEU A 5 3.41 28.17 -7.30
CA LEU A 5 3.90 26.97 -6.66
C LEU A 5 2.75 26.04 -6.23
N LEU A 6 1.65 26.59 -5.71
CA LEU A 6 0.45 25.80 -5.38
C LEU A 6 -0.09 25.04 -6.60
N HIS A 7 -0.27 25.74 -7.71
CA HIS A 7 -0.78 25.15 -8.95
C HIS A 7 0.22 24.14 -9.55
N GLU A 8 1.53 24.34 -9.37
CA GLU A 8 2.52 23.34 -9.74
C GLU A 8 2.37 22.06 -8.92
N VAL A 9 2.23 22.17 -7.59
CA VAL A 9 1.97 21.02 -6.71
C VAL A 9 0.71 20.28 -7.13
N PHE A 10 -0.38 21.00 -7.42
CA PHE A 10 -1.63 20.39 -7.92
C PHE A 10 -1.42 19.63 -9.22
N ARG A 11 -0.70 20.20 -10.20
CA ARG A 11 -0.42 19.49 -11.47
C ARG A 11 0.40 18.23 -11.26
N ARG A 12 1.34 18.24 -10.30
CA ARG A 12 2.14 17.06 -9.97
C ARG A 12 1.27 15.93 -9.41
N GLU A 13 0.30 16.23 -8.56
CA GLU A 13 -0.70 15.25 -8.06
C GLU A 13 -1.59 14.73 -9.19
N MET A 14 -2.11 15.63 -10.03
CA MET A 14 -3.03 15.29 -11.12
C MET A 14 -2.38 14.46 -12.23
N LYS A 15 -1.04 14.45 -12.33
CA LYS A 15 -0.30 13.55 -13.22
C LYS A 15 -0.65 12.08 -12.98
N ASP A 16 -0.90 11.72 -11.72
CA ASP A 16 -1.30 10.38 -11.29
C ASP A 16 -2.81 10.25 -11.07
N ARG A 17 -3.59 11.14 -11.69
CA ARG A 17 -5.06 11.22 -11.57
C ARG A 17 -5.56 11.52 -10.15
N LYS A 18 -4.74 12.06 -9.26
CA LYS A 18 -5.18 12.46 -7.92
C LYS A 18 -5.86 13.83 -7.99
N ILE A 19 -6.94 14.02 -7.23
CA ILE A 19 -7.62 15.31 -7.06
C ILE A 19 -7.05 15.99 -5.82
N PRO A 20 -6.24 17.05 -5.96
CA PRO A 20 -5.47 17.62 -4.87
C PRO A 20 -6.32 18.56 -4.02
N LEU A 21 -7.03 17.99 -3.05
CA LEU A 21 -7.78 18.74 -2.04
C LEU A 21 -7.01 18.78 -0.72
N SER A 22 -7.05 19.91 -0.02
CA SER A 22 -6.35 20.15 1.25
C SER A 22 -7.31 20.70 2.31
N LEU A 23 -7.09 20.29 3.57
CA LEU A 23 -7.73 20.91 4.74
C LEU A 23 -6.94 22.10 5.30
N GLY A 24 -5.75 22.40 4.77
CA GLY A 24 -4.85 23.43 5.29
C GLY A 24 -4.31 23.15 6.69
N LYS A 25 -4.43 21.90 7.16
CA LYS A 25 -4.06 21.47 8.51
C LYS A 25 -4.02 19.95 8.60
N THR A 26 -3.33 19.47 9.63
CA THR A 26 -3.25 18.06 9.97
C THR A 26 -4.63 17.40 10.10
N CYS A 27 -4.77 16.21 9.50
CA CYS A 27 -5.95 15.37 9.47
C CYS A 27 -6.55 15.22 10.88
N PRO A 28 -7.79 15.73 11.08
CA PRO A 28 -8.46 15.72 12.38
C PRO A 28 -8.76 14.32 12.93
N VAL A 29 -8.74 13.27 12.11
CA VAL A 29 -9.04 11.89 12.55
C VAL A 29 -8.01 11.37 13.56
N LYS A 30 -6.75 11.84 13.43
CA LYS A 30 -5.61 11.49 14.29
C LYS A 30 -5.39 9.97 14.41
N CYS A 31 -5.49 9.25 13.29
CA CYS A 31 -5.22 7.81 13.25
C CYS A 31 -3.82 7.49 13.82
N SER A 32 -3.74 6.61 14.82
CA SER A 32 -2.47 6.31 15.48
C SER A 32 -1.49 5.58 14.55
N PHE A 33 -2.03 4.83 13.60
CA PHE A 33 -1.33 4.04 12.59
C PHE A 33 -1.12 4.77 11.24
N CYS A 34 -1.52 6.05 11.12
CA CYS A 34 -1.44 6.76 9.84
C CYS A 34 -0.01 6.87 9.34
N TYR A 35 0.20 6.64 8.04
CA TYR A 35 1.53 6.74 7.45
C TYR A 35 2.00 8.18 7.17
N GLU A 36 1.09 9.14 7.36
CA GLU A 36 1.33 10.58 7.20
C GLU A 36 2.10 11.22 8.37
N LYS A 37 2.57 10.44 9.35
CA LYS A 37 3.35 11.04 10.45
C LYS A 37 4.83 11.18 10.11
N ASP A 38 5.30 10.54 9.03
CA ASP A 38 6.69 10.60 8.60
C ASP A 38 6.75 10.97 7.13
N HIS A 39 7.30 12.14 6.83
CA HIS A 39 7.53 12.61 5.47
C HIS A 39 9.02 12.55 5.12
N SER A 40 9.87 11.96 5.97
CA SER A 40 11.33 11.95 5.72
C SER A 40 11.74 11.23 4.43
N TYR A 41 10.86 10.40 3.88
CA TYR A 41 11.09 9.64 2.66
C TYR A 41 10.52 10.30 1.39
N ARG A 42 9.78 11.41 1.48
CA ARG A 42 9.15 12.07 0.33
C ARG A 42 9.04 13.59 0.51
N THR A 43 9.02 14.33 -0.59
CA THR A 43 8.80 15.78 -0.53
C THR A 43 7.33 16.08 -0.34
N THR A 44 6.96 16.71 0.78
CA THR A 44 5.60 17.19 1.05
C THR A 44 5.58 18.71 1.24
N PHE A 45 4.52 19.37 0.79
CA PHE A 45 4.29 20.80 0.93
C PHE A 45 3.17 21.08 1.92
N ASP A 46 3.33 22.16 2.71
CA ASP A 46 2.27 22.67 3.59
C ASP A 46 1.27 23.49 2.75
N VAL A 47 0.27 22.78 2.22
CA VAL A 47 -0.71 23.34 1.29
C VAL A 47 -1.89 23.95 2.06
N PRO A 48 -2.26 25.23 1.80
CA PRO A 48 -3.40 25.87 2.47
C PRO A 48 -4.73 25.15 2.19
N LEU A 49 -5.77 25.50 2.95
CA LEU A 49 -7.13 25.02 2.71
C LEU A 49 -7.53 25.31 1.27
N THR A 50 -8.03 24.31 0.55
CA THR A 50 -8.49 24.49 -0.83
C THR A 50 -9.63 25.50 -0.86
N THR A 51 -9.53 26.48 -1.74
CA THR A 51 -10.57 27.49 -1.98
C THR A 51 -11.41 27.15 -3.21
N GLN A 52 -12.48 27.92 -3.47
CA GLN A 52 -13.27 27.77 -4.69
C GLN A 52 -12.43 28.06 -5.95
N GLU A 53 -11.55 29.07 -5.90
CA GLU A 53 -10.66 29.40 -7.02
C GLU A 53 -9.69 28.24 -7.32
N ASP A 54 -9.16 27.60 -6.27
CA ASP A 54 -8.30 26.42 -6.41
C ASP A 54 -9.07 25.26 -7.04
N TRP A 55 -10.32 25.04 -6.61
CA TRP A 55 -11.18 24.01 -7.18
C TRP A 55 -11.50 24.26 -8.66
N GLU A 56 -11.81 25.49 -9.05
CA GLU A 56 -12.03 25.85 -10.46
C GLU A 56 -10.80 25.58 -11.33
N PHE A 57 -9.61 25.88 -10.80
CA PHE A 57 -8.35 25.51 -11.44
C PHE A 57 -8.20 23.99 -11.59
N ILE A 58 -8.38 23.24 -10.49
CA ILE A 58 -8.29 21.77 -10.48
C ILE A 58 -9.27 21.16 -11.49
N LEU A 59 -10.53 21.60 -11.48
CA LEU A 59 -11.57 21.08 -12.34
C LEU A 59 -11.28 21.36 -13.82
N LYS A 60 -10.80 22.55 -14.14
CA LYS A 60 -10.39 22.90 -15.51
C LYS A 60 -9.22 22.04 -16.00
N GLU A 61 -8.22 21.80 -15.15
CA GLU A 61 -7.10 20.91 -15.47
C GLU A 61 -7.59 19.47 -15.67
N ILE A 62 -8.46 18.95 -14.80
CA ILE A 62 -9.11 17.63 -14.95
C ILE A 62 -9.86 17.52 -16.29
N GLN A 63 -10.66 18.51 -16.64
CA GLN A 63 -11.43 18.55 -17.89
C GLN A 63 -10.55 18.55 -19.13
N SER A 64 -9.34 19.13 -19.05
CA SER A 64 -8.38 19.14 -20.15
C SER A 64 -7.81 17.75 -20.46
N HIS A 65 -7.89 16.82 -19.50
CA HIS A 65 -7.44 15.45 -19.72
C HIS A 65 -8.46 14.63 -20.51
N PRO A 66 -7.99 13.80 -21.47
CA PRO A 66 -8.86 12.93 -22.23
C PRO A 66 -9.56 11.91 -21.32
N THR A 67 -10.81 11.59 -21.66
CA THR A 67 -11.58 10.55 -20.97
C THR A 67 -10.99 9.19 -21.29
N GLY A 68 -10.69 8.41 -20.25
CA GLY A 68 -10.25 7.03 -20.37
C GLY A 68 -10.97 6.12 -19.38
N ALA A 69 -10.56 4.86 -19.30
CA ALA A 69 -11.09 3.91 -18.32
C ALA A 69 -10.61 4.19 -16.88
N GLU A 70 -9.62 5.06 -16.72
CA GLU A 70 -9.04 5.43 -15.42
C GLU A 70 -10.01 6.27 -14.59
N SER A 71 -9.94 6.09 -13.27
CA SER A 71 -10.68 6.92 -12.31
C SER A 71 -9.76 7.97 -11.69
N TRP A 72 -10.30 9.14 -11.41
CA TRP A 72 -9.64 10.16 -10.60
C TRP A 72 -9.75 9.80 -9.12
N VAL A 73 -8.70 10.04 -8.35
CA VAL A 73 -8.58 9.56 -6.97
C VAL A 73 -8.65 10.73 -5.99
N VAL A 74 -9.55 10.62 -5.04
CA VAL A 74 -9.69 11.53 -3.90
C VAL A 74 -9.11 10.84 -2.67
N GLY A 75 -7.97 11.33 -2.19
CA GLY A 75 -7.22 10.81 -1.04
C GLY A 75 -5.84 10.25 -1.44
N GLY A 76 -4.91 10.19 -0.49
CA GLY A 76 -3.58 9.62 -0.72
C GLY A 76 -2.62 10.47 -1.56
N ASN A 77 -2.62 11.79 -1.38
CA ASN A 77 -1.76 12.76 -2.08
C ASN A 77 -0.25 12.47 -1.94
N GLU A 78 0.56 12.61 -2.98
CA GLU A 78 2.01 12.33 -2.89
C GLU A 78 2.82 13.49 -2.30
N TYR A 79 2.49 14.70 -2.70
CA TYR A 79 3.17 15.95 -2.37
C TYR A 79 2.42 16.77 -1.33
N MET A 80 1.22 16.35 -0.94
CA MET A 80 0.39 17.01 0.04
C MET A 80 -0.05 16.05 1.14
N GLU A 81 -0.64 16.61 2.20
CA GLU A 81 -1.10 15.82 3.31
C GLU A 81 -2.15 14.77 2.92
N TRP A 82 -2.02 13.55 3.45
CA TRP A 82 -3.10 12.57 3.47
C TRP A 82 -4.16 12.92 4.51
N THR A 83 -5.36 13.24 4.04
CA THR A 83 -6.48 13.57 4.91
C THR A 83 -7.78 12.96 4.40
N ASP A 84 -8.76 12.80 5.30
CA ASP A 84 -10.12 12.49 4.89
C ASP A 84 -10.76 13.75 4.30
N LEU A 85 -11.01 13.70 3.00
CA LEU A 85 -11.42 14.88 2.24
C LEU A 85 -12.86 15.31 2.55
N PHE A 86 -13.72 14.43 3.06
CA PHE A 86 -15.08 14.79 3.47
C PHE A 86 -15.13 15.59 4.78
N LEU A 87 -13.99 15.85 5.40
CA LEU A 87 -13.86 16.86 6.45
C LEU A 87 -13.77 18.29 5.88
N HIS A 88 -13.58 18.45 4.56
CA HIS A 88 -13.65 19.74 3.90
C HIS A 88 -15.11 20.16 3.73
N PRO A 89 -15.51 21.38 4.15
CA PRO A 89 -16.92 21.80 4.14
C PRO A 89 -17.57 21.82 2.74
N ARG A 90 -16.76 21.94 1.69
CA ARG A 90 -17.21 21.97 0.28
C ARG A 90 -17.00 20.64 -0.46
N ALA A 91 -16.47 19.60 0.19
CA ALA A 91 -16.13 18.34 -0.50
C ALA A 91 -17.32 17.72 -1.23
N MET A 92 -18.50 17.74 -0.61
CA MET A 92 -19.70 17.17 -1.21
C MET A 92 -20.19 18.00 -2.41
N ASP A 93 -20.16 19.33 -2.31
CA ASP A 93 -20.51 20.22 -3.42
C ASP A 93 -19.57 20.03 -4.62
N TRP A 94 -18.27 19.96 -4.37
CA TRP A 94 -17.27 19.78 -5.42
C TRP A 94 -17.35 18.40 -6.07
N LEU A 95 -17.66 17.35 -5.31
CA LEU A 95 -17.92 16.04 -5.92
C LEU A 95 -19.18 16.07 -6.81
N LYS A 96 -20.25 16.78 -6.44
CA LYS A 96 -21.40 16.98 -7.34
C LYS A 96 -21.00 17.72 -8.60
N GLU A 97 -20.27 18.83 -8.46
CA GLU A 97 -19.81 19.64 -9.58
C GLU A 97 -18.92 18.83 -10.52
N PHE A 98 -18.00 18.02 -9.98
CA PHE A 98 -17.18 17.09 -10.76
C PHE A 98 -18.04 16.11 -11.57
N LEU A 99 -19.07 15.51 -10.96
CA LEU A 99 -19.94 14.56 -11.64
C LEU A 99 -20.81 15.23 -12.71
N GLU A 100 -21.24 16.46 -12.47
CA GLU A 100 -22.10 17.25 -13.38
C GLU A 100 -21.34 17.81 -14.58
N THR A 101 -20.08 18.20 -14.39
CA THR A 101 -19.30 18.97 -15.38
C THR A 101 -18.20 18.15 -16.05
N THR A 102 -18.01 16.91 -15.62
CA THR A 102 -17.06 15.98 -16.23
C THR A 102 -17.75 14.66 -16.58
N ASP A 103 -17.14 13.89 -17.46
CA ASP A 103 -17.50 12.52 -17.81
C ASP A 103 -16.60 11.47 -17.14
N LYS A 104 -15.78 11.89 -16.17
CA LYS A 104 -14.75 11.05 -15.54
C LYS A 104 -15.30 10.20 -14.40
N ASN A 105 -14.67 9.05 -14.15
CA ASN A 105 -14.94 8.24 -12.96
C ASN A 105 -14.12 8.74 -11.77
N ILE A 106 -14.57 8.45 -10.56
CA ILE A 106 -13.92 8.86 -9.31
C ILE A 106 -13.83 7.71 -8.31
N ILE A 107 -12.68 7.58 -7.65
CA ILE A 107 -12.44 6.72 -6.50
C ILE A 107 -12.29 7.60 -5.27
N LEU A 108 -13.04 7.28 -4.21
CA LEU A 108 -13.05 7.99 -2.94
C LEU A 108 -12.42 7.12 -1.86
N PHE A 109 -11.26 7.52 -1.33
CA PHE A 109 -10.66 6.93 -0.14
C PHE A 109 -11.06 7.74 1.09
N THR A 110 -11.78 7.13 2.03
CA THR A 110 -12.27 7.82 3.24
C THR A 110 -12.46 6.87 4.41
N VAL A 111 -12.45 7.40 5.63
CA VAL A 111 -12.80 6.71 6.87
C VAL A 111 -14.32 6.74 7.15
N GLY A 112 -15.10 7.40 6.30
CA GLY A 112 -16.57 7.42 6.33
C GLY A 112 -17.20 8.69 6.90
N TYR A 113 -16.59 9.86 6.68
CA TYR A 113 -17.21 11.15 7.05
C TYR A 113 -18.28 11.62 6.06
N THR A 114 -18.41 10.93 4.94
CA THR A 114 -19.35 11.26 3.87
C THR A 114 -20.81 11.16 4.32
N PRO A 115 -21.67 12.12 3.95
CA PRO A 115 -23.12 12.00 4.17
C PRO A 115 -23.70 10.83 3.34
N ALA A 116 -24.13 9.77 4.02
CA ALA A 116 -24.55 8.51 3.38
C ALA A 116 -25.72 8.67 2.41
N ASP A 117 -26.77 9.39 2.80
CA ASP A 117 -27.98 9.54 1.98
C ASP A 117 -27.66 10.29 0.67
N GLU A 118 -26.82 11.31 0.76
CA GLU A 118 -26.45 12.16 -0.37
C GLU A 118 -25.51 11.46 -1.35
N ILE A 119 -24.51 10.71 -0.85
CA ILE A 119 -23.62 9.96 -1.73
C ILE A 119 -24.36 8.81 -2.43
N ASN A 120 -25.32 8.18 -1.76
CA ASN A 120 -26.14 7.13 -2.36
C ASN A 120 -27.03 7.68 -3.48
N GLN A 121 -27.68 8.82 -3.27
CA GLN A 121 -28.44 9.51 -4.33
C GLN A 121 -27.56 9.86 -5.53
N LEU A 122 -26.32 10.30 -5.31
CA LEU A 122 -25.39 10.60 -6.39
C LEU A 122 -24.92 9.34 -7.12
N ALA A 123 -24.70 8.24 -6.41
CA ALA A 123 -24.36 6.96 -7.00
C ALA A 123 -25.48 6.44 -7.91
N ASP A 124 -26.74 6.63 -7.51
CA ASP A 124 -27.92 6.29 -8.32
C ASP A 124 -28.06 7.21 -9.55
N LYS A 125 -27.80 8.52 -9.38
CA LYS A 125 -27.83 9.50 -10.49
C LYS A 125 -26.71 9.27 -11.51
N TYR A 126 -25.54 8.82 -11.05
CA TYR A 126 -24.33 8.61 -11.84
C TYR A 126 -23.79 7.17 -11.72
N PRO A 127 -24.55 6.17 -12.20
CA PRO A 127 -24.22 4.77 -11.98
C PRO A 127 -22.86 4.40 -12.54
N GLY A 128 -22.03 3.73 -11.73
CA GLY A 128 -20.69 3.26 -12.11
C GLY A 128 -19.61 4.35 -12.15
N ARG A 129 -19.94 5.62 -11.86
CA ARG A 129 -18.96 6.71 -11.84
C ARG A 129 -18.29 6.93 -10.50
N ILE A 130 -18.92 6.49 -9.41
CA ILE A 130 -18.42 6.66 -8.04
C ILE A 130 -18.01 5.29 -7.49
N ASN A 131 -16.75 5.15 -7.14
CA ASN A 131 -16.20 3.98 -6.47
C ASN A 131 -15.73 4.38 -5.07
N PHE A 132 -16.22 3.70 -4.05
CA PHE A 132 -15.95 4.05 -2.66
C PHE A 132 -15.09 2.99 -2.00
N GLU A 133 -13.88 3.39 -1.59
CA GLU A 133 -12.92 2.55 -0.87
C GLU A 133 -12.90 2.93 0.61
N LEU A 134 -13.69 2.21 1.41
CA LEU A 134 -13.95 2.57 2.79
C LEU A 134 -12.88 2.01 3.73
N SER A 135 -12.19 2.90 4.43
CA SER A 135 -11.22 2.57 5.48
C SER A 135 -11.93 2.30 6.80
N VAL A 136 -12.51 1.11 6.92
CA VAL A 136 -13.23 0.66 8.13
C VAL A 136 -12.26 0.48 9.31
N ILE A 137 -11.08 -0.08 9.06
CA ILE A 137 -10.01 -0.42 10.01
C ILE A 137 -10.44 -1.50 11.02
N THR A 138 -11.44 -1.18 11.84
CA THR A 138 -12.15 -2.12 12.70
C THR A 138 -13.50 -1.53 13.16
N LEU A 139 -14.48 -2.40 13.39
CA LEU A 139 -15.77 -2.06 14.01
C LEU A 139 -15.80 -2.35 15.52
N GLY A 140 -14.72 -2.94 16.05
CA GLY A 140 -14.62 -3.39 17.42
C GLY A 140 -14.03 -2.36 18.40
N ALA A 141 -13.68 -2.86 19.59
CA ALA A 141 -13.22 -2.05 20.72
C ALA A 141 -11.95 -1.23 20.45
N TYR A 142 -11.10 -1.66 19.51
CA TYR A 142 -9.88 -0.96 19.16
C TYR A 142 -10.10 0.31 18.33
N ARG A 143 -11.31 0.54 17.80
CA ARG A 143 -11.60 1.69 16.91
C ARG A 143 -11.25 3.02 17.54
N LYS A 144 -11.74 3.30 18.76
CA LYS A 144 -11.49 4.57 19.46
C LYS A 144 -10.01 4.78 19.77
N ARG A 145 -9.25 3.71 19.99
CA ARG A 145 -7.82 3.79 20.24
C ARG A 145 -7.04 4.09 18.95
N LEU A 146 -7.38 3.41 17.86
CA LEU A 146 -6.69 3.56 16.58
C LEU A 146 -7.10 4.82 15.82
N MET A 147 -8.35 5.26 15.98
CA MET A 147 -8.95 6.40 15.30
C MET A 147 -9.84 7.18 16.28
N PRO A 148 -9.24 8.01 17.17
CA PRO A 148 -9.94 8.65 18.27
C PRO A 148 -11.04 9.62 17.83
N HIS A 149 -10.91 10.19 16.64
CA HIS A 149 -11.88 11.08 16.03
C HIS A 149 -12.33 10.53 14.68
N ALA A 150 -12.71 9.25 14.62
CA ALA A 150 -13.35 8.67 13.45
C ALA A 150 -14.88 8.78 13.50
N PRO A 151 -15.56 8.59 12.36
CA PRO A 151 -17.02 8.40 12.34
C PRO A 151 -17.43 7.23 13.22
N THR A 152 -18.65 7.31 13.76
CA THR A 152 -19.23 6.22 14.56
C THR A 152 -19.41 4.96 13.72
N VAL A 153 -19.52 3.80 14.38
CA VAL A 153 -19.79 2.54 13.68
C VAL A 153 -21.08 2.62 12.88
N ASP A 154 -22.13 3.26 13.41
CA ASP A 154 -23.41 3.39 12.73
C ASP A 154 -23.31 4.26 11.47
N GLN A 155 -22.51 5.34 11.50
CA GLN A 155 -22.22 6.15 10.31
C GLN A 155 -21.52 5.31 9.23
N VAL A 156 -20.50 4.54 9.61
CA VAL A 156 -19.79 3.65 8.68
C VAL A 156 -20.73 2.58 8.11
N MET A 157 -21.62 2.00 8.92
CA MET A 157 -22.58 1.00 8.44
C MET A 157 -23.56 1.58 7.40
N ARG A 158 -24.04 2.81 7.60
CA ARG A 158 -24.91 3.48 6.63
C ARG A 158 -24.23 3.73 5.29
N ILE A 159 -22.94 4.08 5.31
CA ILE A 159 -22.16 4.23 4.07
C ILE A 159 -21.95 2.87 3.41
N LEU A 160 -21.59 1.83 4.17
CA LEU A 160 -21.38 0.47 3.66
C LEU A 160 -22.59 -0.09 2.92
N ASP A 161 -23.80 0.21 3.38
CA ASP A 161 -25.07 -0.20 2.74
C ASP A 161 -25.30 0.47 1.36
N GLY A 162 -24.48 1.46 1.02
CA GLY A 162 -24.57 2.20 -0.24
C GLY A 162 -24.11 1.42 -1.47
N PRO A 163 -24.69 1.70 -2.66
CA PRO A 163 -24.37 0.99 -3.90
C PRO A 163 -22.99 1.34 -4.48
N ALA A 164 -22.40 2.47 -4.09
CA ALA A 164 -21.08 2.89 -4.56
C ALA A 164 -19.90 2.24 -3.82
N VAL A 165 -20.15 1.51 -2.72
CA VAL A 165 -19.06 0.88 -1.96
C VAL A 165 -18.49 -0.32 -2.69
N THR A 166 -17.30 -0.13 -3.23
CA THR A 166 -16.57 -1.15 -3.99
C THR A 166 -15.66 -1.98 -3.09
N SER A 167 -15.08 -1.38 -2.05
CA SER A 167 -14.21 -2.09 -1.12
C SER A 167 -14.33 -1.58 0.32
N ALA A 168 -14.04 -2.48 1.27
CA ALA A 168 -13.92 -2.17 2.69
C ALA A 168 -12.62 -2.74 3.24
N ASN A 169 -11.77 -1.87 3.80
CA ASN A 169 -10.46 -2.20 4.36
C ASN A 169 -10.54 -2.34 5.89
N PHE A 170 -10.18 -3.51 6.45
CA PHE A 170 -10.18 -3.76 7.90
C PHE A 170 -9.17 -4.85 8.30
N TYR A 171 -8.77 -4.90 9.57
CA TYR A 171 -7.53 -5.62 9.95
C TYR A 171 -7.69 -6.53 11.16
N SER A 172 -6.83 -7.54 11.22
CA SER A 172 -6.62 -8.36 12.42
C SER A 172 -5.90 -7.52 13.47
N LEU A 173 -6.48 -7.48 14.67
CA LEU A 173 -5.92 -6.80 15.85
C LEU A 173 -5.86 -7.74 17.06
N GLY A 174 -6.36 -8.96 16.92
CA GLY A 174 -6.50 -9.95 17.98
C GLY A 174 -7.49 -11.05 17.60
N PRO A 175 -7.78 -11.98 18.52
CA PRO A 175 -8.86 -12.94 18.34
C PRO A 175 -10.19 -12.24 18.04
N ASP A 176 -10.94 -12.77 17.08
CA ASP A 176 -12.33 -12.39 16.85
C ASP A 176 -12.49 -10.88 16.55
N THR A 177 -11.56 -10.35 15.74
CA THR A 177 -11.56 -8.96 15.28
C THR A 177 -11.92 -8.91 13.80
N MET A 178 -10.95 -9.16 12.93
CA MET A 178 -11.11 -9.18 11.47
C MET A 178 -12.24 -10.10 11.02
N SER A 179 -12.37 -11.29 11.61
CA SER A 179 -13.40 -12.26 11.22
C SER A 179 -14.82 -11.85 11.61
N VAL A 180 -14.97 -11.15 12.74
CA VAL A 180 -16.26 -10.59 13.17
C VAL A 180 -16.64 -9.41 12.28
N ASP A 181 -15.67 -8.53 12.01
CA ASP A 181 -15.86 -7.37 11.13
C ASP A 181 -16.25 -7.82 9.70
N ALA A 182 -15.58 -8.84 9.15
CA ALA A 182 -15.92 -9.42 7.84
C ALA A 182 -17.38 -9.91 7.76
N LYS A 183 -17.82 -10.68 8.77
CA LYS A 183 -19.20 -11.19 8.83
C LYS A 183 -20.22 -10.06 8.94
N LYS A 184 -19.94 -9.05 9.76
CA LYS A 184 -20.82 -7.90 9.94
C LYS A 184 -20.92 -7.05 8.67
N ILE A 185 -19.80 -6.78 8.01
CA ILE A 185 -19.78 -6.04 6.74
C ILE A 185 -20.52 -6.84 5.66
N SER A 186 -20.28 -8.14 5.54
CA SER A 186 -20.93 -9.01 4.56
C SER A 186 -22.46 -9.08 4.73
N GLN A 187 -22.96 -9.01 5.97
CA GLN A 187 -24.40 -8.95 6.24
C GLN A 187 -25.05 -7.67 5.67
N ILE A 188 -24.33 -6.55 5.70
CA ILE A 188 -24.79 -5.26 5.18
C ILE A 188 -24.59 -5.20 3.66
N ASN A 189 -23.36 -5.43 3.19
CA ASN A 189 -23.01 -5.35 1.79
C ASN A 189 -22.33 -6.64 1.33
N LYS A 190 -23.08 -7.46 0.59
CA LYS A 190 -22.63 -8.75 0.06
C LYS A 190 -21.76 -8.62 -1.20
N LYS A 191 -21.70 -7.43 -1.80
CA LYS A 191 -21.06 -7.20 -3.11
C LYS A 191 -19.71 -6.52 -2.99
N CYS A 192 -19.47 -5.76 -1.92
CA CYS A 192 -18.19 -5.07 -1.75
C CYS A 192 -17.04 -6.07 -1.57
N LEU A 193 -15.86 -5.68 -2.04
CA LEU A 193 -14.62 -6.38 -1.80
C LEU A 193 -14.24 -6.26 -0.33
N LEU A 194 -14.06 -7.40 0.36
CA LEU A 194 -13.50 -7.41 1.70
C LEU A 194 -11.98 -7.42 1.58
N TRP A 195 -11.35 -6.30 1.87
CA TRP A 195 -9.90 -6.16 1.85
C TRP A 195 -9.34 -6.21 3.27
N MET A 196 -8.61 -7.27 3.57
CA MET A 196 -8.28 -7.67 4.93
C MET A 196 -6.78 -7.76 5.14
N GLY A 197 -6.30 -7.97 6.37
CA GLY A 197 -4.89 -8.23 6.60
C GLY A 197 -4.41 -7.79 7.97
N CYS A 198 -3.22 -7.23 8.03
CA CYS A 198 -2.66 -6.60 9.22
C CYS A 198 -2.10 -5.23 8.85
N LEU A 199 -2.17 -4.30 9.80
CA LEU A 199 -1.46 -3.05 9.68
C LEU A 199 0.06 -3.29 9.85
N THR A 200 0.89 -2.56 9.09
CA THR A 200 2.35 -2.69 9.13
C THR A 200 2.93 -1.60 10.03
N PRO A 201 3.61 -1.93 11.15
CA PRO A 201 4.20 -0.93 12.02
C PRO A 201 5.39 -0.24 11.34
N LEU A 202 5.45 1.09 11.44
CA LEU A 202 6.56 1.94 10.99
C LEU A 202 7.27 2.56 12.20
N LYS A 203 8.54 2.97 12.05
CA LYS A 203 9.45 3.38 13.15
C LYS A 203 8.89 4.43 14.10
N TYR A 204 8.05 5.32 13.59
CA TYR A 204 7.51 6.47 14.32
C TYR A 204 6.15 6.18 14.98
N ILE A 205 5.55 5.02 14.70
CA ILE A 205 4.34 4.60 15.38
C ILE A 205 4.72 4.24 16.82
N ASP A 206 3.92 4.73 17.78
CA ASP A 206 4.20 4.53 19.20
C ASP A 206 4.26 3.03 19.56
N SER A 207 4.96 2.73 20.65
CA SER A 207 5.22 1.34 21.07
C SER A 207 3.94 0.57 21.37
N GLU A 208 2.91 1.23 21.88
CA GLU A 208 1.63 0.61 22.22
C GLU A 208 0.89 0.20 20.95
N THR A 209 0.73 1.13 19.99
CA THR A 209 0.09 0.88 18.69
C THR A 209 0.88 -0.17 17.91
N THR A 210 2.21 -0.07 17.90
CA THR A 210 3.09 -1.07 17.29
C THR A 210 2.87 -2.47 17.87
N ALA A 211 2.74 -2.58 19.20
CA ALA A 211 2.46 -3.86 19.85
C ALA A 211 1.10 -4.44 19.42
N LEU A 212 0.08 -3.60 19.29
CA LEU A 212 -1.25 -4.01 18.80
C LEU A 212 -1.22 -4.49 17.34
N MET A 213 -0.54 -3.77 16.45
CA MET A 213 -0.38 -4.18 15.04
C MET A 213 0.34 -5.53 14.92
N ARG A 214 1.42 -5.71 15.69
CA ARG A 214 2.17 -6.99 15.77
C ARG A 214 1.34 -8.11 16.40
N GLN A 215 0.46 -7.80 17.35
CA GLN A 215 -0.51 -8.76 17.88
C GLN A 215 -1.44 -9.22 16.77
N GLY A 216 -2.00 -8.30 15.98
CA GLY A 216 -2.84 -8.60 14.82
C GLY A 216 -2.25 -9.66 13.90
N LYS A 217 -0.96 -9.50 13.56
CA LYS A 217 -0.20 -10.46 12.75
C LYS A 217 -0.19 -11.88 13.32
N LYS A 218 -0.04 -12.04 14.65
CA LYS A 218 -0.04 -13.37 15.30
C LYS A 218 -1.37 -14.12 15.12
N PHE A 219 -2.47 -13.38 14.98
CA PHE A 219 -3.82 -13.94 14.82
C PHE A 219 -4.29 -14.02 13.38
N LEU A 220 -3.55 -13.46 12.42
CA LEU A 220 -3.94 -13.40 11.00
C LEU A 220 -4.36 -14.77 10.47
N ALA A 221 -3.54 -15.81 10.67
CA ALA A 221 -3.83 -17.16 10.19
C ALA A 221 -5.14 -17.74 10.77
N ARG A 222 -5.44 -17.47 12.04
CA ARG A 222 -6.68 -17.92 12.70
C ARG A 222 -7.88 -17.16 12.16
N GLU A 223 -7.78 -15.84 12.08
CA GLU A 223 -8.88 -14.98 11.59
C GLU A 223 -9.19 -15.26 10.12
N SER A 224 -8.17 -15.42 9.28
CA SER A 224 -8.32 -15.78 7.86
C SER A 224 -9.03 -17.11 7.64
N ARG A 225 -8.70 -18.15 8.43
CA ARG A 225 -9.41 -19.44 8.34
C ARG A 225 -10.88 -19.31 8.69
N LYS A 226 -11.21 -18.60 9.77
CA LYS A 226 -12.62 -18.36 10.16
C LYS A 226 -13.42 -17.65 9.07
N ILE A 227 -12.81 -16.73 8.33
CA ILE A 227 -13.49 -16.00 7.24
C ILE A 227 -13.66 -16.91 6.04
N TYR A 228 -12.62 -17.66 5.67
CA TYR A 228 -12.66 -18.62 4.59
C TYR A 228 -13.71 -19.72 4.83
N GLU A 229 -13.76 -20.26 6.05
CA GLU A 229 -14.76 -21.26 6.49
C GLU A 229 -16.18 -20.69 6.61
N ALA A 230 -16.32 -19.36 6.75
CA ALA A 230 -17.63 -18.71 6.80
C ALA A 230 -18.29 -18.59 5.42
N ASP A 231 -17.57 -18.89 4.32
CA ASP A 231 -18.06 -18.91 2.94
C ASP A 231 -18.90 -17.67 2.60
N LEU A 232 -18.35 -16.48 2.92
CA LEU A 232 -19.02 -15.22 2.69
C LEU A 232 -19.20 -14.99 1.18
N PRO A 233 -20.32 -14.41 0.73
CA PRO A 233 -20.59 -14.17 -0.70
C PRO A 233 -19.66 -13.12 -1.33
N ASN A 234 -18.93 -12.36 -0.51
CA ASN A 234 -18.03 -11.31 -0.96
C ASN A 234 -16.78 -11.88 -1.63
N THR A 235 -16.22 -11.13 -2.58
CA THR A 235 -14.82 -11.34 -2.95
C THR A 235 -13.94 -10.95 -1.77
N THR A 236 -13.04 -11.83 -1.36
CA THR A 236 -12.15 -11.61 -0.21
C THR A 236 -10.69 -11.52 -0.64
N MET A 237 -10.08 -10.37 -0.38
CA MET A 237 -8.66 -10.10 -0.54
C MET A 237 -8.00 -9.99 0.83
N ILE A 238 -6.76 -10.39 0.91
CA ILE A 238 -5.91 -10.27 2.08
C ILE A 238 -4.60 -9.61 1.66
N GLN A 239 -4.32 -8.45 2.23
CA GLN A 239 -3.01 -7.83 2.19
C GLN A 239 -2.04 -8.78 2.87
N THR A 240 -1.37 -9.58 2.04
CA THR A 240 -0.33 -10.49 2.49
C THR A 240 0.96 -9.71 2.69
N GLU A 241 1.63 -9.96 3.80
CA GLU A 241 2.97 -9.45 4.01
C GLU A 241 3.92 -9.91 2.91
N SER A 242 5.00 -9.17 2.70
CA SER A 242 5.98 -9.42 1.64
C SER A 242 6.56 -10.85 1.68
N ASP A 243 6.68 -11.46 2.86
CA ASP A 243 7.11 -12.85 3.06
C ASP A 243 6.11 -13.86 2.49
N ILE A 244 4.81 -13.70 2.78
CA ILE A 244 3.74 -14.56 2.28
C ILE A 244 3.65 -14.44 0.76
N THR A 245 3.68 -13.21 0.24
CA THR A 245 3.67 -12.94 -1.20
C THR A 245 4.86 -13.61 -1.90
N ALA A 246 6.05 -13.53 -1.31
CA ALA A 246 7.23 -14.21 -1.83
C ALA A 246 7.07 -15.74 -1.81
N PHE A 247 6.52 -16.31 -0.74
CA PHE A 247 6.28 -17.75 -0.67
C PHE A 247 5.28 -18.22 -1.74
N LEU A 248 4.15 -17.52 -1.91
CA LEU A 248 3.16 -17.87 -2.92
C LEU A 248 3.74 -17.78 -4.35
N ASN A 249 4.73 -16.91 -4.55
CA ASN A 249 5.43 -16.72 -5.83
C ASN A 249 6.78 -17.47 -5.94
N ARG A 250 7.13 -18.31 -4.96
CA ARG A 250 8.47 -18.93 -4.82
C ARG A 250 8.97 -19.65 -6.08
N ASN A 251 8.10 -20.37 -6.79
CA ASN A 251 8.49 -21.11 -7.98
C ASN A 251 8.93 -20.16 -9.11
N LYS A 252 8.26 -19.01 -9.24
CA LYS A 252 8.63 -17.99 -10.21
C LYS A 252 9.91 -17.30 -9.81
N ILE A 253 10.06 -16.92 -8.53
CA ILE A 253 11.31 -16.35 -7.99
C ILE A 253 12.49 -17.27 -8.31
N ILE A 254 12.35 -18.56 -8.01
CA ILE A 254 13.36 -19.58 -8.29
C ILE A 254 13.67 -19.67 -9.78
N LYS A 255 12.65 -19.80 -10.65
CA LYS A 255 12.86 -19.91 -12.10
C LYS A 255 13.57 -18.68 -12.66
N THR A 256 13.18 -17.48 -12.22
CA THR A 256 13.82 -16.24 -12.63
C THR A 256 15.27 -16.20 -12.16
N PHE A 257 15.54 -16.55 -10.91
CA PHE A 257 16.89 -16.57 -10.35
C PHE A 257 17.80 -17.60 -11.05
N ASP A 258 17.29 -18.82 -11.29
CA ASP A 258 18.03 -19.87 -11.99
C ASP A 258 18.40 -19.40 -13.42
N SER A 259 17.53 -18.63 -14.08
CA SER A 259 17.78 -18.07 -15.41
C SER A 259 18.80 -16.91 -15.44
N CYS A 260 19.19 -16.38 -14.28
CA CYS A 260 20.28 -15.41 -14.20
C CYS A 260 21.67 -16.07 -14.26
N GLU A 261 21.73 -17.41 -14.25
CA GLU A 261 22.97 -18.19 -14.43
C GLU A 261 24.10 -17.83 -13.45
N LEU A 262 23.72 -17.29 -12.29
CA LEU A 262 24.63 -16.93 -11.21
C LEU A 262 25.43 -18.15 -10.75
N GLU A 263 26.60 -17.99 -10.15
CA GLU A 263 27.42 -19.09 -9.63
C GLU A 263 27.58 -19.03 -8.11
N LYS A 264 28.11 -20.10 -7.51
CA LYS A 264 28.29 -20.21 -6.04
C LYS A 264 29.12 -19.08 -5.43
N LYS A 265 29.98 -18.42 -6.22
CA LYS A 265 30.85 -17.33 -5.78
C LYS A 265 30.22 -15.95 -6.00
N ASP A 266 29.17 -15.86 -6.82
CA ASP A 266 28.50 -14.60 -7.10
C ASP A 266 27.71 -14.13 -5.88
N THR A 267 27.89 -12.86 -5.53
CA THR A 267 27.18 -12.22 -4.41
C THR A 267 26.00 -11.43 -4.93
N VAL A 268 24.80 -11.73 -4.44
CA VAL A 268 23.55 -11.19 -4.97
C VAL A 268 22.77 -10.53 -3.84
N VAL A 269 22.38 -9.28 -4.06
CA VAL A 269 21.57 -8.50 -3.12
C VAL A 269 20.12 -8.97 -3.14
N MET A 270 19.50 -9.08 -1.96
CA MET A 270 18.08 -9.35 -1.83
C MET A 270 17.54 -8.93 -0.45
N ALA A 271 16.24 -8.65 -0.38
CA ALA A 271 15.56 -8.44 0.88
C ALA A 271 15.23 -9.76 1.59
N GLY A 272 14.70 -9.66 2.80
CA GLY A 272 14.45 -10.81 3.68
C GLY A 272 13.50 -11.84 3.08
N ASN A 273 12.44 -11.39 2.39
CA ASN A 273 11.43 -12.29 1.84
C ASN A 273 12.00 -13.24 0.78
N VAL A 274 12.78 -12.69 -0.17
CA VAL A 274 13.47 -13.44 -1.21
C VAL A 274 14.61 -14.26 -0.60
N TYR A 275 15.36 -13.71 0.35
CA TYR A 275 16.40 -14.46 1.06
C TYR A 275 15.85 -15.75 1.68
N LYS A 276 14.71 -15.68 2.37
CA LYS A 276 14.07 -16.87 2.95
C LYS A 276 13.73 -17.92 1.88
N VAL A 277 13.14 -17.50 0.75
CA VAL A 277 12.84 -18.42 -0.37
C VAL A 277 14.11 -19.10 -0.88
N MET A 278 15.14 -18.30 -1.16
CA MET A 278 16.38 -18.78 -1.77
C MET A 278 17.18 -19.65 -0.81
N ASN A 279 17.25 -19.29 0.47
CA ASN A 279 17.91 -20.07 1.51
C ASN A 279 17.21 -21.41 1.76
N LEU A 280 15.88 -21.46 1.68
CA LEU A 280 15.10 -22.69 1.84
C LEU A 280 15.24 -23.65 0.65
N LEU A 281 15.09 -23.12 -0.57
CA LEU A 281 14.82 -23.93 -1.76
C LEU A 281 15.98 -23.97 -2.77
N ARG A 282 16.97 -23.10 -2.61
CA ARG A 282 18.12 -22.95 -3.52
C ARG A 282 19.43 -22.71 -2.77
N ARG A 283 19.57 -23.26 -1.56
CA ARG A 283 20.77 -23.07 -0.73
C ARG A 283 22.06 -23.35 -1.52
N ASN A 284 23.07 -22.50 -1.32
CA ASN A 284 24.38 -22.59 -1.97
C ASN A 284 24.37 -22.43 -3.50
N ARG A 285 23.29 -21.93 -4.12
CA ARG A 285 23.25 -21.61 -5.56
C ARG A 285 24.08 -20.37 -5.90
N ALA A 286 24.11 -19.39 -4.99
CA ALA A 286 24.94 -18.18 -5.00
C ALA A 286 25.18 -17.71 -3.55
N ARG A 287 25.94 -16.64 -3.34
CA ARG A 287 26.07 -15.96 -2.04
C ARG A 287 24.95 -14.94 -1.90
N TYR A 288 24.01 -15.22 -1.02
CA TYR A 288 22.87 -14.34 -0.78
C TYR A 288 23.23 -13.26 0.23
N LEU A 289 23.34 -12.03 -0.25
CA LEU A 289 23.54 -10.85 0.60
C LEU A 289 22.17 -10.31 0.99
N TYR A 290 21.69 -10.74 2.16
CA TYR A 290 20.51 -10.15 2.78
C TYR A 290 20.80 -8.71 3.18
N VAL A 291 19.95 -7.79 2.73
CA VAL A 291 19.99 -6.37 3.07
C VAL A 291 18.77 -6.02 3.93
N PRO A 292 18.98 -5.61 5.20
CA PRO A 292 17.92 -5.02 6.02
C PRO A 292 17.49 -3.67 5.44
N ASN A 293 16.17 -3.45 5.29
CA ASN A 293 15.64 -2.15 4.91
C ASN A 293 15.50 -1.27 6.14
N HIS A 294 16.27 -0.19 6.21
CA HIS A 294 16.24 0.76 7.31
C HIS A 294 15.44 2.03 6.97
N MET A 295 15.25 2.31 5.67
CA MET A 295 14.75 3.60 5.19
C MET A 295 13.26 3.82 5.47
N LEU A 296 12.46 2.75 5.56
CA LEU A 296 11.05 2.85 5.98
C LEU A 296 10.81 2.56 7.48
N GLY A 297 11.86 2.22 8.23
CA GLY A 297 11.75 2.02 9.68
C GLY A 297 10.76 0.94 10.14
N GLY A 298 10.26 0.08 9.24
CA GLY A 298 9.25 -0.93 9.54
C GLY A 298 9.70 -2.33 9.17
N ASP A 299 8.91 -3.32 9.58
CA ASP A 299 9.11 -4.77 9.37
C ASP A 299 8.97 -5.20 7.86
N SER A 300 9.23 -4.31 6.90
CA SER A 300 8.99 -4.55 5.47
C SER A 300 10.16 -5.26 4.79
N ASN A 301 9.99 -6.57 4.57
CA ASN A 301 11.01 -7.44 3.98
C ASN A 301 11.05 -7.45 2.44
N CYS A 302 10.67 -6.39 1.73
CA CYS A 302 10.47 -6.42 0.27
C CYS A 302 11.66 -5.85 -0.55
N SER A 303 12.10 -6.59 -1.58
CA SER A 303 13.20 -6.16 -2.47
C SER A 303 12.90 -4.91 -3.30
N THR A 304 11.62 -4.61 -3.60
CA THR A 304 11.22 -3.38 -4.31
C THR A 304 11.41 -2.12 -3.46
N LEU A 305 11.62 -2.27 -2.16
CA LEU A 305 11.76 -1.16 -1.22
C LEU A 305 13.20 -0.93 -0.78
N LEU A 306 14.15 -1.75 -1.25
CA LEU A 306 15.57 -1.54 -0.95
C LEU A 306 16.06 -0.28 -1.67
N THR A 307 16.85 0.52 -0.96
CA THR A 307 17.57 1.66 -1.48
C THR A 307 19.04 1.31 -1.71
N PHE A 308 19.72 2.08 -2.56
CA PHE A 308 21.17 2.06 -2.69
C PHE A 308 21.87 2.35 -1.36
N GLY A 309 21.28 3.20 -0.52
CA GLY A 309 21.75 3.43 0.85
C GLY A 309 21.70 2.15 1.70
N ASP A 310 20.62 1.37 1.64
CA ASP A 310 20.50 0.07 2.32
C ASP A 310 21.61 -0.88 1.87
N VAL A 311 21.78 -1.00 0.55
CA VAL A 311 22.79 -1.88 -0.04
C VAL A 311 24.18 -1.45 0.37
N GLY A 312 24.52 -0.16 0.23
CA GLY A 312 25.83 0.39 0.52
C GLY A 312 26.29 0.14 1.95
N ARG A 313 25.38 0.29 2.93
CA ARG A 313 25.70 0.00 4.35
C ARG A 313 25.89 -1.48 4.65
N ARG A 314 25.33 -2.36 3.81
CA ARG A 314 25.48 -3.81 3.95
C ARG A 314 26.76 -4.34 3.32
N LEU A 315 27.33 -3.62 2.35
CA LEU A 315 28.60 -3.96 1.71
C LEU A 315 29.75 -3.86 2.72
N THR A 316 30.68 -4.79 2.63
CA THR A 316 31.87 -4.84 3.49
C THR A 316 33.14 -4.89 2.67
N ASN A 317 33.32 -5.97 1.90
CA ASN A 317 34.54 -6.24 1.13
C ASN A 317 34.26 -6.91 -0.22
N GLN A 318 33.01 -6.89 -0.69
CA GLN A 318 32.64 -7.48 -1.96
C GLN A 318 33.30 -6.69 -3.10
N ARG A 319 33.99 -7.40 -4.01
CA ARG A 319 34.56 -6.81 -5.23
C ARG A 319 33.60 -6.84 -6.41
N ARG A 320 32.60 -7.72 -6.36
CA ARG A 320 31.55 -7.85 -7.37
C ARG A 320 30.22 -8.19 -6.72
N VAL A 321 29.19 -7.45 -7.05
CA VAL A 321 27.84 -7.60 -6.50
C VAL A 321 26.81 -7.54 -7.62
N TYR A 322 25.83 -8.45 -7.58
CA TYR A 322 24.70 -8.46 -8.49
C TYR A 322 23.49 -7.80 -7.82
N LEU A 323 22.91 -6.82 -8.50
CA LEU A 323 21.74 -6.08 -8.05
C LEU A 323 20.51 -6.50 -8.87
N PRO A 324 19.41 -6.92 -8.24
CA PRO A 324 18.11 -7.01 -8.90
C PRO A 324 17.72 -5.69 -9.57
N LYS A 325 17.27 -5.73 -10.84
CA LYS A 325 16.84 -4.51 -11.56
C LYS A 325 15.73 -3.74 -10.85
N VAL A 326 14.85 -4.45 -10.13
CA VAL A 326 13.75 -3.87 -9.34
C VAL A 326 14.19 -2.84 -8.29
N ILE A 327 15.46 -2.85 -7.86
CA ILE A 327 16.02 -1.84 -6.94
C ILE A 327 16.31 -0.51 -7.68
N LEU A 328 16.48 -0.57 -8.99
CA LEU A 328 16.83 0.55 -9.88
C LEU A 328 15.62 1.06 -10.67
N GLU A 329 14.42 0.58 -10.37
CA GLU A 329 13.19 0.92 -11.09
C GLU A 329 12.27 1.77 -10.20
N GLY A 330 12.78 2.94 -9.79
CA GLY A 330 11.98 3.97 -9.15
C GLY A 330 10.79 4.42 -10.01
N ALA A 331 9.84 5.14 -9.41
CA ALA A 331 8.59 5.53 -10.06
C ALA A 331 8.77 6.40 -11.33
N SER A 332 9.93 7.03 -11.53
CA SER A 332 10.22 7.92 -12.67
C SER A 332 10.71 7.21 -13.94
N GLY A 333 11.00 5.90 -13.90
CA GLY A 333 11.53 5.15 -15.05
C GLY A 333 13.02 5.40 -15.35
N GLU A 334 13.69 6.24 -14.55
CA GLU A 334 15.15 6.41 -14.55
C GLU A 334 15.81 5.32 -13.68
N GLU A 335 17.12 5.06 -13.88
CA GLU A 335 17.90 4.13 -13.03
C GLU A 335 18.16 4.72 -11.63
N LYS A 336 17.07 4.86 -10.87
CA LYS A 336 17.03 5.40 -9.52
C LYS A 336 16.37 4.40 -8.59
N ASP A 337 16.78 4.42 -7.33
CA ASP A 337 16.06 3.69 -6.30
C ASP A 337 14.79 4.42 -5.85
N ILE A 338 14.04 3.80 -4.94
CA ILE A 338 12.79 4.37 -4.40
C ILE A 338 13.02 5.66 -3.59
N SER A 339 14.25 5.97 -3.17
CA SER A 339 14.61 7.24 -2.52
C SER A 339 15.01 8.34 -3.50
N GLY A 340 15.09 8.02 -4.80
CA GLY A 340 15.48 8.95 -5.86
C GLY A 340 16.99 9.05 -6.09
N ALA A 341 17.80 8.28 -5.38
CA ALA A 341 19.25 8.25 -5.58
C ALA A 341 19.59 7.58 -6.92
N SER A 342 20.54 8.14 -7.68
CA SER A 342 20.92 7.59 -8.99
C SER A 342 21.90 6.42 -8.86
N PHE A 343 21.80 5.47 -9.79
CA PHE A 343 22.70 4.31 -9.79
C PHE A 343 24.15 4.73 -10.03
N GLU A 344 24.38 5.73 -10.89
CA GLU A 344 25.71 6.28 -11.17
C GLU A 344 26.36 6.88 -9.90
N GLU A 345 25.63 7.73 -9.16
CA GLU A 345 26.11 8.28 -7.90
C GLU A 345 26.45 7.18 -6.90
N PHE A 346 25.59 6.16 -6.78
CA PHE A 346 25.86 5.02 -5.91
C PHE A 346 27.13 4.27 -6.31
N GLN A 347 27.33 3.98 -7.60
CA GLN A 347 28.54 3.30 -8.08
C GLN A 347 29.81 4.10 -7.77
N SER A 348 29.76 5.42 -7.89
CA SER A 348 30.89 6.32 -7.61
C SER A 348 31.39 6.22 -6.16
N GLN A 349 30.50 5.90 -5.21
CA GLN A 349 30.84 5.74 -3.79
C GLN A 349 31.62 4.45 -3.50
N PHE A 350 31.58 3.47 -4.40
CA PHE A 350 32.24 2.16 -4.22
C PHE A 350 33.19 1.82 -5.39
N PRO A 351 34.28 2.59 -5.60
CA PRO A 351 35.16 2.45 -6.77
C PRO A 351 35.90 1.11 -6.86
N ARG A 352 35.92 0.32 -5.76
CA ARG A 352 36.55 -1.01 -5.70
C ARG A 352 35.56 -2.17 -5.86
N CYS A 353 34.28 -1.87 -6.08
CA CYS A 353 33.21 -2.84 -6.27
C CYS A 353 32.58 -2.70 -7.66
N THR A 354 32.53 -3.79 -8.42
CA THR A 354 31.80 -3.83 -9.69
C THR A 354 30.37 -4.28 -9.45
N PHE A 355 29.39 -3.47 -9.85
CA PHE A 355 27.98 -3.83 -9.80
C PHE A 355 27.52 -4.40 -11.14
N LYS A 356 26.72 -5.47 -11.11
CA LYS A 356 26.06 -6.06 -12.28
C LYS A 356 24.56 -6.10 -12.07
N VAL A 357 23.79 -5.61 -13.04
CA VAL A 357 22.33 -5.55 -12.94
C VAL A 357 21.69 -6.84 -13.47
N LEU A 358 20.77 -7.43 -12.70
CA LEU A 358 19.99 -8.59 -13.07
C LEU A 358 18.68 -8.15 -13.72
N HIS A 359 18.71 -7.87 -15.03
CA HIS A 359 17.57 -7.32 -15.77
C HIS A 359 16.31 -8.19 -15.78
N LYS A 360 16.42 -9.49 -15.49
CA LYS A 360 15.29 -10.43 -15.41
C LYS A 360 14.48 -10.30 -14.10
N VAL A 361 14.99 -9.59 -13.09
CA VAL A 361 14.33 -9.37 -11.80
C VAL A 361 13.89 -7.91 -11.72
N ASN A 362 12.69 -7.61 -12.23
CA ASN A 362 12.17 -6.26 -12.43
C ASN A 362 10.77 -6.03 -11.78
N SER A 363 10.30 -4.80 -11.80
CA SER A 363 9.06 -4.32 -11.17
C SER A 363 7.79 -4.85 -11.85
N ASP A 364 7.81 -5.04 -13.17
CA ASP A 364 6.71 -5.69 -13.91
C ASP A 364 6.40 -7.08 -13.35
N LEU A 365 7.46 -7.83 -13.00
CA LEU A 365 7.34 -9.13 -12.38
C LEU A 365 6.81 -9.06 -10.94
N SER A 366 7.17 -8.04 -10.15
CA SER A 366 6.70 -7.91 -8.76
C SER A 366 5.26 -7.42 -8.66
N ASN A 367 4.89 -6.40 -9.45
CA ASN A 367 3.62 -5.68 -9.31
C ASN A 367 2.44 -6.49 -9.83
N LYS A 368 2.60 -7.15 -10.99
CA LYS A 368 1.54 -8.00 -11.56
C LYS A 368 1.16 -9.17 -10.66
N LYS A 369 2.10 -9.66 -9.85
CA LYS A 369 1.93 -10.87 -9.05
C LYS A 369 1.44 -10.64 -7.63
N LEU A 370 1.55 -9.42 -7.12
CA LEU A 370 1.02 -9.06 -5.81
C LEU A 370 -0.51 -9.18 -5.77
N TYR A 371 -1.18 -8.71 -6.82
CA TYR A 371 -2.64 -8.77 -6.93
C TYR A 371 -3.17 -10.16 -7.31
N GLU A 372 -2.50 -10.90 -8.20
CA GLU A 372 -2.93 -12.25 -8.63
C GLU A 372 -3.01 -13.25 -7.45
N LYS A 373 -2.21 -13.04 -6.39
CA LYS A 373 -2.12 -13.96 -5.25
C LYS A 373 -2.72 -13.42 -3.96
N GLY A 374 -3.30 -12.21 -3.97
CA GLY A 374 -3.88 -11.57 -2.80
C GLY A 374 -5.23 -12.13 -2.32
N TYR A 375 -5.82 -13.12 -3.00
CA TYR A 375 -7.07 -13.72 -2.53
C TYR A 375 -6.91 -14.47 -1.21
N LEU A 376 -7.91 -14.35 -0.32
CA LEU A 376 -7.93 -15.08 0.95
C LEU A 376 -7.78 -16.60 0.75
N LYS A 377 -8.41 -17.14 -0.29
CA LYS A 377 -8.30 -18.55 -0.68
C LYS A 377 -6.85 -18.99 -0.84
N ASN A 378 -6.04 -18.22 -1.58
CA ASN A 378 -4.64 -18.56 -1.79
C ASN A 378 -3.85 -18.51 -0.47
N TYR A 379 -4.15 -17.56 0.41
CA TYR A 379 -3.51 -17.52 1.72
C TYR A 379 -3.86 -18.76 2.57
N VAL A 380 -5.12 -19.19 2.59
CA VAL A 380 -5.54 -20.34 3.39
C VAL A 380 -5.09 -21.67 2.79
N GLU A 381 -5.35 -21.90 1.51
CA GLU A 381 -5.06 -23.16 0.84
C GLU A 381 -3.58 -23.29 0.45
N ASP A 382 -3.04 -22.31 -0.29
CA ASP A 382 -1.70 -22.40 -0.90
C ASP A 382 -0.56 -22.00 0.04
N TYR A 383 -0.82 -21.16 1.04
CA TYR A 383 0.17 -20.77 2.04
C TYR A 383 0.00 -21.58 3.34
N LEU A 384 -1.08 -21.38 4.09
CA LEU A 384 -1.28 -22.06 5.38
C LEU A 384 -1.45 -23.58 5.24
N GLY A 385 -2.05 -24.05 4.14
CA GLY A 385 -2.18 -25.47 3.81
C GLY A 385 -0.87 -26.10 3.33
N ASN A 386 0.14 -25.30 2.99
CA ASN A 386 1.41 -25.83 2.48
C ASN A 386 2.31 -26.33 3.61
N PRO A 387 2.83 -27.57 3.55
CA PRO A 387 3.71 -28.11 4.59
C PRO A 387 5.04 -27.34 4.76
N LEU A 388 5.44 -26.54 3.77
CA LEU A 388 6.67 -25.76 3.82
C LEU A 388 6.51 -24.40 4.48
N HIS A 389 5.30 -23.87 4.71
CA HIS A 389 5.15 -22.49 5.21
C HIS A 389 5.80 -22.32 6.59
N LYS A 390 5.63 -23.25 7.52
CA LYS A 390 6.28 -23.20 8.85
C LYS A 390 7.80 -23.22 8.74
N LYS A 391 8.34 -24.02 7.81
CA LYS A 391 9.78 -24.07 7.56
C LYS A 391 10.28 -22.74 7.00
N PHE A 392 9.51 -22.11 6.12
CA PHE A 392 9.81 -20.80 5.57
C PHE A 392 9.76 -19.69 6.62
N GLU A 393 8.73 -19.65 7.46
CA GLU A 393 8.58 -18.69 8.56
C GLU A 393 9.70 -18.82 9.60
N ALA A 394 10.16 -20.05 9.87
CA ALA A 394 11.24 -20.33 10.81
C ALA A 394 12.65 -19.93 10.32
N ILE A 395 12.81 -19.50 9.06
CA ILE A 395 14.12 -19.09 8.56
C ILE A 395 14.53 -17.78 9.22
N THR A 396 15.63 -17.85 9.95
CA THR A 396 16.27 -16.67 10.52
C THR A 396 16.96 -15.87 9.43
N LEU A 397 16.75 -14.55 9.48
CA LEU A 397 17.49 -13.61 8.65
C LEU A 397 18.86 -13.38 9.29
N PRO A 398 19.96 -13.33 8.50
CA PRO A 398 21.27 -12.97 9.01
C PRO A 398 21.25 -11.56 9.60
N ASN A 399 21.88 -11.34 10.75
CA ASN A 399 22.05 -10.00 11.32
C ASN A 399 23.00 -9.14 10.47
#